data_AF-A0A0F9CYS7-F1
#
_entry.id   AF-A0A0F9CYS7-F1
#
_cell.length_a   1.000
_cell.length_b   1.000
_cell.length_c   1.000
_cell.angle_alpha   90.00
_cell.angle_beta   90.00
_cell.angle_gamma   90.00
#
_symmetry.space_group_name_H-M   'P 1'
#
loop_
_entity.id
_entity.type
_entity.pdbx_description
1 polymer ?
#
loop_
_entity_poly.entity_id
_entity_poly.type
_entity_poly.pdbx_seq_one_letter_code
_entity_poly.pdbx_strand_id
1 'polypeptide(L)'
;MQTFSPAQASQSRVFLLEGRARPDKAPSYESCMRMTGISRGFGDIERVECPDPSSYGKFVEVAEIRGGVERATTSLEGRYAKDLLSVMLRLGNQGCAMDVQLHLGDCTDASIFNTFKKALVLESAYITTFGTDDLGTLQSGDNAVVNETADISAKNLYEILPLVFATQAGTIVTNEVIDTMFCDAVSCGNCDDESDGCEKIFNLTLAAGGSPGTPADIVFTPNKGDNWYAH
;
A
#
# COMPACT_ATOMS: atom_id res chain seq x y z
N MET A 1 -6.84 2.79 24.47
CA MET A 1 -7.53 3.35 23.29
C MET A 1 -6.48 4.09 22.48
N GLN A 2 -6.11 3.58 21.30
CA GLN A 2 -5.23 4.32 20.40
C GLN A 2 -6.01 5.53 19.86
N THR A 3 -5.48 6.73 20.06
CA THR A 3 -6.01 7.95 19.48
C THR A 3 -5.67 7.94 17.99
N PHE A 4 -6.66 7.92 17.10
CA PHE A 4 -6.44 7.99 15.65
C PHE A 4 -7.00 9.29 15.08
N SER A 5 -6.31 9.86 14.08
CA SER A 5 -6.82 10.98 13.30
C SER A 5 -7.36 10.45 11.97
N PRO A 6 -8.65 10.68 11.63
CA PRO A 6 -9.20 10.20 10.38
C PRO A 6 -8.57 10.94 9.19
N ALA A 7 -8.28 10.21 8.11
CA ALA A 7 -7.80 10.80 6.87
C ALA A 7 -8.90 11.65 6.23
N GLN A 8 -8.54 12.85 5.76
CA GLN A 8 -9.44 13.71 5.00
C GLN A 8 -9.14 13.55 3.50
N ALA A 9 -10.16 13.39 2.67
CA ALA A 9 -9.96 13.20 1.22
C ALA A 9 -9.21 14.37 0.56
N SER A 10 -9.39 15.59 1.06
CA SER A 10 -8.67 16.80 0.62
C SER A 10 -7.15 16.76 0.89
N GLN A 11 -6.72 15.88 1.78
CA GLN A 11 -5.33 15.66 2.20
C GLN A 11 -4.66 14.49 1.47
N SER A 12 -5.26 14.03 0.36
CA SER A 12 -4.73 12.94 -0.46
C SER A 12 -4.08 13.45 -1.74
N ARG A 13 -3.00 12.79 -2.20
CA ARG A 13 -2.29 13.11 -3.45
C ARG A 13 -1.97 11.85 -4.24
N VAL A 14 -2.10 11.92 -5.56
CA VAL A 14 -1.84 10.80 -6.47
C VAL A 14 -0.46 10.96 -7.09
N PHE A 15 0.31 9.88 -7.03
CA PHE A 15 1.56 9.73 -7.75
C PHE A 15 1.50 8.51 -8.66
N LEU A 16 2.05 8.64 -9.87
CA LEU A 16 2.12 7.56 -10.85
C LEU A 16 3.58 7.17 -11.11
N LEU A 17 3.81 5.86 -11.24
CA LEU A 17 5.10 5.28 -11.65
C LEU A 17 4.90 4.39 -12.87
N GLU A 18 5.09 4.97 -14.05
CA GLU A 18 4.93 4.26 -15.32
C GLU A 18 5.98 3.16 -15.47
N GLY A 19 5.59 1.93 -15.80
CA GLY A 19 6.55 0.83 -15.92
C GLY A 19 7.13 0.37 -14.58
N ARG A 20 6.43 0.69 -13.48
CA ARG A 20 6.67 0.25 -12.10
C ARG A 20 7.83 0.95 -11.40
N ALA A 21 7.91 0.78 -10.08
CA ALA A 21 8.99 1.30 -9.23
C ALA A 21 10.36 0.74 -9.66
N ARG A 22 11.29 1.64 -10.04
CA ARG A 22 12.68 1.34 -10.40
C ARG A 22 13.61 2.51 -10.03
N PRO A 23 14.91 2.28 -9.78
CA PRO A 23 15.85 3.34 -9.42
C PRO A 23 16.01 4.46 -10.47
N ASP A 24 15.74 4.16 -11.74
CA ASP A 24 15.81 5.10 -12.88
C ASP A 24 14.50 5.83 -13.17
N LYS A 25 13.43 5.57 -12.39
CA LYS A 25 12.10 6.14 -12.62
C LYS A 25 11.62 6.98 -11.44
N ALA A 26 11.51 8.28 -11.68
CA ALA A 26 10.93 9.22 -10.73
C ALA A 26 9.38 9.13 -10.77
N PRO A 27 8.70 9.15 -9.61
CA PRO A 27 7.25 9.31 -9.54
C PRO A 27 6.79 10.65 -10.13
N SER A 28 5.70 10.65 -10.89
CA SER A 28 5.04 11.88 -11.36
C SER A 28 3.93 12.28 -10.38
N TYR A 29 3.89 13.56 -10.03
CA TYR A 29 2.84 14.12 -9.18
C TYR A 29 1.66 14.58 -10.04
N GLU A 30 0.47 14.00 -9.81
CA GLU A 30 -0.74 14.30 -10.57
C GLU A 30 -1.66 15.25 -9.78
N SER A 31 -1.36 16.54 -9.84
CA SER A 31 -2.00 17.57 -8.99
C SER A 31 -3.51 17.75 -9.21
N CYS A 32 -4.01 17.37 -10.39
CA CYS A 32 -5.42 17.45 -10.75
C CYS A 32 -6.12 16.09 -10.74
N MET A 33 -5.50 15.06 -10.17
CA MET A 33 -6.08 13.73 -10.02
C MET A 33 -6.43 13.40 -8.57
N ARG A 34 -7.45 12.58 -8.40
CA ARG A 34 -7.85 11.95 -7.15
C ARG A 34 -8.11 10.47 -7.38
N MET A 35 -7.97 9.67 -6.33
CA MET A 35 -8.41 8.27 -6.33
C MET A 35 -9.76 8.16 -5.65
N THR A 36 -10.64 7.32 -6.19
CA THR A 36 -11.95 7.01 -5.59
C THR A 36 -11.81 5.92 -4.53
N GLY A 37 -12.93 5.32 -4.10
CA GLY A 37 -12.92 4.24 -3.13
C GLY A 37 -12.25 2.98 -3.71
N ILE A 38 -11.33 2.38 -2.94
CA ILE A 38 -10.70 1.11 -3.28
C ILE A 38 -11.53 -0.04 -2.72
N SER A 39 -11.75 -1.08 -3.54
CA SER A 39 -12.35 -2.34 -3.12
C SER A 39 -11.43 -3.52 -3.44
N ARG A 40 -11.45 -4.54 -2.60
CA ARG A 40 -10.76 -5.81 -2.83
C ARG A 40 -11.47 -6.94 -2.09
N GLY A 41 -11.83 -8.00 -2.81
CA GLY A 41 -12.30 -9.24 -2.23
C GLY A 41 -11.13 -10.06 -1.66
N PHE A 42 -11.27 -10.57 -0.44
CA PHE A 42 -10.26 -11.42 0.22
C PHE A 42 -10.57 -12.92 0.12
N GLY A 43 -11.39 -13.28 -0.87
CA GLY A 43 -11.93 -14.62 -1.06
C GLY A 43 -13.03 -14.93 -0.06
N ASP A 44 -14.19 -15.35 -0.55
CA ASP A 44 -15.26 -15.85 0.30
C ASP A 44 -14.87 -17.21 0.89
N ILE A 45 -15.42 -17.54 2.05
CA ILE A 45 -15.27 -18.86 2.65
C ILE A 45 -16.40 -19.73 2.09
N GLU A 46 -16.04 -20.68 1.23
CA GLU A 46 -16.97 -21.68 0.72
C GLU A 46 -16.98 -22.89 1.65
N ARG A 47 -18.19 -23.27 2.10
CA ARG A 47 -18.40 -24.45 2.92
C ARG A 47 -18.42 -25.68 2.03
N VAL A 48 -17.58 -26.65 2.35
CA VAL A 48 -17.64 -28.00 1.78
C VAL A 48 -18.59 -28.80 2.65
N GLU A 49 -19.72 -29.18 2.08
CA GLU A 49 -20.75 -29.90 2.80
C GLU A 49 -20.89 -31.33 2.30
N CYS A 50 -21.18 -32.26 3.21
CA CYS A 50 -21.61 -33.61 2.90
C CYS A 50 -23.09 -33.78 3.26
N PRO A 51 -23.87 -34.61 2.53
CA PRO A 51 -25.24 -34.91 2.92
C PRO A 51 -25.29 -35.48 4.35
N ASP A 52 -26.22 -35.00 5.15
CA ASP A 52 -26.44 -35.48 6.51
C ASP A 52 -26.84 -36.96 6.47
N PRO A 53 -26.11 -37.85 7.16
CA PRO A 53 -26.36 -39.30 7.12
C PRO A 53 -27.69 -39.70 7.76
N SER A 54 -28.31 -38.81 8.54
CA SER A 54 -29.52 -39.06 9.33
C SER A 54 -30.77 -38.39 8.76
N SER A 55 -30.62 -37.38 7.91
CA SER A 55 -31.74 -36.55 7.45
C SER A 55 -31.58 -36.16 5.98
N TYR A 56 -32.46 -36.65 5.11
CA TYR A 56 -32.49 -36.23 3.71
C TYR A 56 -32.74 -34.73 3.56
N GLY A 57 -31.99 -34.09 2.65
CA GLY A 57 -32.09 -32.65 2.37
C GLY A 57 -31.37 -31.75 3.37
N LYS A 58 -30.69 -32.33 4.36
CA LYS A 58 -29.77 -31.61 5.24
C LYS A 58 -28.33 -31.91 4.85
N PHE A 59 -27.46 -30.98 5.16
CA PHE A 59 -26.03 -31.08 4.88
C PHE A 59 -25.26 -30.75 6.15
N VAL A 60 -24.13 -31.44 6.34
CA VAL A 60 -23.18 -31.23 7.42
C VAL A 60 -21.92 -30.67 6.78
N GLU A 61 -21.48 -29.54 7.31
CA GLU A 61 -20.23 -28.90 6.90
C GLU A 61 -19.04 -29.74 7.38
N VAL A 62 -18.16 -30.13 6.46
CA VAL A 62 -17.02 -31.02 6.73
C VAL A 62 -15.67 -30.33 6.54
N ALA A 63 -15.62 -29.26 5.76
CA ALA A 63 -14.45 -28.43 5.58
C ALA A 63 -14.86 -27.03 5.09
N GLU A 64 -13.95 -26.08 5.18
CA GLU A 64 -14.08 -24.76 4.59
C GLU A 64 -12.92 -24.56 3.61
N ILE A 65 -13.21 -24.04 2.42
CA ILE A 65 -12.22 -23.66 1.41
C ILE A 65 -12.31 -22.15 1.24
N ARG A 66 -11.18 -21.46 1.42
CA ARG A 66 -11.11 -20.03 1.13
C ARG A 66 -10.91 -19.81 -0.36
N GLY A 67 -11.81 -19.04 -0.97
CA GLY A 67 -11.71 -18.60 -2.36
C GLY A 67 -10.44 -17.78 -2.63
N GLY A 68 -10.12 -17.59 -3.91
CA GLY A 68 -8.96 -16.80 -4.31
C GLY A 68 -9.07 -15.34 -3.89
N VAL A 69 -7.95 -14.73 -3.52
CA VAL A 69 -7.90 -13.28 -3.27
C VAL A 69 -8.03 -12.55 -4.60
N GLU A 70 -8.98 -11.61 -4.67
CA GLU A 70 -9.23 -10.84 -5.88
C GLU A 70 -8.23 -9.69 -6.04
N ARG A 71 -8.17 -9.14 -7.25
CA ARG A 71 -7.39 -7.93 -7.55
C ARG A 71 -8.06 -6.72 -6.90
N ALA A 72 -7.26 -5.78 -6.42
CA ALA A 72 -7.80 -4.52 -5.93
C ALA A 72 -8.29 -3.67 -7.10
N THR A 73 -9.49 -3.11 -6.99
CA THR A 73 -10.09 -2.25 -8.01
C THR A 73 -10.40 -0.88 -7.42
N THR A 74 -10.15 0.17 -8.19
CA THR A 74 -10.48 1.55 -7.85
C THR A 74 -10.52 2.39 -9.12
N SER A 75 -10.99 3.63 -9.04
CA SER A 75 -10.92 4.57 -10.17
C SER A 75 -9.98 5.72 -9.84
N LEU A 76 -9.31 6.22 -10.87
CA LEU A 76 -8.64 7.51 -10.86
C LEU A 76 -9.55 8.50 -11.58
N GLU A 77 -9.75 9.66 -10.98
CA GLU A 77 -10.50 10.76 -11.58
C GLU A 77 -9.60 11.99 -11.71
N GLY A 78 -9.58 12.59 -12.87
CA GLY A 78 -8.76 13.75 -13.20
C GLY A 78 -9.56 14.83 -13.92
N ARG A 79 -8.95 16.01 -14.07
CA ARG A 79 -9.50 17.05 -14.96
C ARG A 79 -9.05 16.78 -16.39
N TYR A 80 -10.00 16.73 -17.31
CA TYR A 80 -9.67 16.60 -18.72
C TYR A 80 -9.17 17.94 -19.27
N ALA A 81 -7.87 18.02 -19.51
CA ALA A 81 -7.22 19.23 -19.99
C ALA A 81 -7.44 19.41 -21.50
N LYS A 82 -7.69 20.65 -21.94
CA LYS A 82 -7.84 20.99 -23.37
C LYS A 82 -6.50 21.21 -24.07
N ASP A 83 -5.46 21.51 -23.31
CA ASP A 83 -4.13 21.95 -23.73
C ASP A 83 -3.03 20.93 -23.46
N LEU A 84 -3.37 19.80 -22.84
CA LEU A 84 -2.46 18.70 -22.52
C LEU A 84 -3.06 17.36 -22.92
N LEU A 85 -2.20 16.39 -23.23
CA LEU A 85 -2.63 15.02 -23.46
C LEU A 85 -3.08 14.37 -22.15
N SER A 86 -4.20 13.67 -22.18
CA SER A 86 -4.66 12.84 -21.06
C SER A 86 -3.62 11.77 -20.72
N VAL A 87 -3.13 11.82 -19.50
CA VAL A 87 -2.19 10.83 -18.97
C VAL A 87 -2.90 9.48 -18.82
N MET A 88 -4.16 9.46 -18.37
CA MET A 88 -4.93 8.23 -18.21
C MET A 88 -5.18 7.54 -19.55
N LEU A 89 -5.58 8.28 -20.59
CA LEU A 89 -5.78 7.72 -21.92
C LEU A 89 -4.46 7.20 -22.52
N ARG A 90 -3.36 7.94 -22.31
CA ARG A 90 -2.03 7.49 -22.76
C ARG A 90 -1.63 6.17 -22.10
N LEU A 91 -1.81 6.05 -20.79
CA LEU A 91 -1.46 4.85 -20.03
C LEU A 91 -2.34 3.66 -20.43
N GLY A 92 -3.64 3.89 -20.66
CA GLY A 92 -4.56 2.87 -21.16
C GLY A 92 -4.17 2.35 -22.53
N ASN A 93 -3.83 3.24 -23.47
CA ASN A 93 -3.39 2.88 -24.82
C ASN A 93 -2.04 2.15 -24.85
N GLN A 94 -1.14 2.47 -23.91
CA GLN A 94 0.14 1.76 -23.79
C GLN A 94 -0.04 0.31 -23.29
N GLY A 95 -1.08 0.04 -22.50
CA GLY A 95 -1.35 -1.29 -21.96
C GLY A 95 -0.29 -1.81 -20.99
N CYS A 96 0.59 -0.92 -20.49
CA CYS A 96 1.67 -1.27 -19.58
C CYS A 96 1.18 -1.29 -18.13
N ALA A 97 1.78 -2.15 -17.31
CA ALA A 97 1.61 -2.08 -15.87
C ALA A 97 2.22 -0.78 -15.30
N MET A 98 1.51 -0.17 -14.37
CA MET A 98 1.96 1.00 -13.61
C MET A 98 1.75 0.77 -12.12
N ASP A 99 2.52 1.46 -11.30
CA ASP A 99 2.25 1.52 -9.86
C ASP A 99 1.61 2.87 -9.53
N VAL A 100 0.59 2.85 -8.69
CA VAL A 100 -0.15 4.04 -8.26
C VAL A 100 0.00 4.19 -6.76
N GLN A 101 0.34 5.39 -6.30
CA GLN A 101 0.44 5.68 -4.88
C GLN A 101 -0.47 6.83 -4.49
N LEU A 102 -1.28 6.61 -3.46
CA LEU A 102 -2.06 7.66 -2.82
C LEU A 102 -1.40 8.04 -1.49
N HIS A 103 -0.82 9.23 -1.44
CA HIS A 103 -0.18 9.76 -0.25
C HIS A 103 -1.19 10.55 0.58
N LEU A 104 -1.28 10.22 1.87
CA LEU A 104 -2.12 10.86 2.87
C LEU A 104 -1.21 11.53 3.90
N GLY A 105 -1.40 12.82 4.12
CA GLY A 105 -0.60 13.58 5.07
C GLY A 105 -1.27 14.88 5.47
N ASP A 106 -0.88 15.40 6.63
CA ASP A 106 -1.23 16.74 7.10
C ASP A 106 0.05 17.58 7.23
N CYS A 107 -0.09 18.89 7.08
CA CYS A 107 0.96 19.87 7.40
C CYS A 107 2.35 19.63 6.76
N THR A 108 2.40 19.00 5.59
CA THR A 108 3.62 18.70 4.81
C THR A 108 3.43 19.14 3.36
N ASP A 109 4.54 19.35 2.63
CA ASP A 109 4.46 19.69 1.21
C ASP A 109 4.04 18.47 0.41
N ALA A 110 2.78 18.49 -0.01
CA ALA A 110 2.14 17.36 -0.67
C ALA A 110 2.67 17.09 -2.10
N SER A 111 3.50 17.98 -2.66
CA SER A 111 4.16 17.76 -3.95
C SER A 111 5.46 16.94 -3.82
N ILE A 112 6.02 16.84 -2.61
CA ILE A 112 7.23 16.09 -2.34
C ILE A 112 6.86 14.63 -2.03
N PHE A 113 7.31 13.72 -2.90
CA PHE A 113 6.97 12.29 -2.82
C PHE A 113 7.33 11.63 -1.48
N ASN A 114 8.43 12.02 -0.83
CA ASN A 114 8.88 11.36 0.40
C ASN A 114 8.22 11.91 1.69
N THR A 115 7.30 12.87 1.58
CA THR A 115 6.65 13.48 2.75
C THR A 115 5.18 13.11 2.80
N PHE A 116 4.86 12.07 3.57
CA PHE A 116 3.50 11.60 3.82
C PHE A 116 3.40 10.99 5.23
N LYS A 117 2.19 10.87 5.77
CA LYS A 117 1.94 10.09 7.00
C LYS A 117 1.58 8.65 6.71
N LYS A 118 0.90 8.41 5.59
CA LYS A 118 0.57 7.08 5.10
C LYS A 118 0.52 7.11 3.57
N ALA A 119 1.03 6.07 2.92
CA ALA A 119 0.86 5.87 1.48
C ALA A 119 0.08 4.57 1.24
N LEU A 120 -0.97 4.63 0.42
CA LEU A 120 -1.59 3.43 -0.13
C LEU A 120 -0.93 3.15 -1.48
N VAL A 121 -0.40 1.95 -1.65
CA VAL A 121 0.34 1.55 -2.85
C VAL A 121 -0.43 0.46 -3.58
N LEU A 122 -0.73 0.72 -4.85
CA LEU A 122 -1.30 -0.23 -5.80
C LEU A 122 -0.22 -0.63 -6.80
N GLU A 123 0.30 -1.84 -6.68
CA GLU A 123 1.32 -2.33 -7.60
C GLU A 123 0.75 -3.11 -8.77
N SER A 124 1.42 -2.99 -9.91
CA SER A 124 1.07 -3.67 -11.16
C SER A 124 -0.39 -3.45 -11.52
N ALA A 125 -0.82 -2.19 -11.45
CA ALA A 125 -2.11 -1.71 -11.86
C ALA A 125 -2.18 -1.57 -13.38
N TYR A 126 -3.34 -1.93 -13.93
CA TYR A 126 -3.69 -1.72 -15.33
C TYR A 126 -4.95 -0.89 -15.41
N ILE A 127 -5.00 0.04 -16.37
CA ILE A 127 -6.26 0.70 -16.73
C ILE A 127 -7.13 -0.31 -17.48
N THR A 128 -8.34 -0.51 -16.99
CA THR A 128 -9.33 -1.44 -17.54
C THR A 128 -10.38 -0.74 -18.38
N THR A 129 -10.69 0.51 -18.03
CA THR A 129 -11.67 1.36 -18.71
C THR A 129 -11.20 2.81 -18.65
N PHE A 130 -11.63 3.61 -19.62
CA PHE A 130 -11.44 5.05 -19.64
C PHE A 130 -12.74 5.71 -20.12
N GLY A 131 -13.12 6.80 -19.48
CA GLY A 131 -14.27 7.61 -19.84
C GLY A 131 -14.06 9.07 -19.49
N THR A 132 -14.87 9.93 -20.09
CA THR A 132 -14.94 11.36 -19.76
C THR A 132 -16.38 11.74 -19.49
N ASP A 133 -16.56 12.85 -18.78
CA ASP A 133 -17.82 13.58 -18.81
C ASP A 133 -18.13 14.08 -20.23
N ASP A 134 -19.32 14.67 -20.42
CA ASP A 134 -19.73 15.25 -21.69
C ASP A 134 -18.72 16.32 -22.15
N LEU A 135 -18.08 16.08 -23.31
CA LEU A 135 -17.02 16.92 -23.86
C LEU A 135 -17.51 18.22 -24.52
N GLY A 136 -18.82 18.44 -24.53
CA GLY A 136 -19.43 19.61 -25.13
C GLY A 136 -20.88 19.74 -24.71
N THR A 137 -21.39 20.96 -24.79
CA THR A 137 -22.79 21.27 -24.47
C THR A 137 -23.45 22.04 -25.59
N LEU A 138 -24.75 21.82 -25.79
CA LEU A 138 -25.61 22.59 -26.69
C LEU A 138 -26.50 23.58 -25.92
N GLN A 139 -26.40 23.63 -24.59
CA GLN A 139 -27.22 24.44 -23.71
C GLN A 139 -26.35 25.25 -22.75
N SER A 140 -26.61 26.56 -22.63
CA SER A 140 -25.79 27.48 -21.84
C SER A 140 -25.74 27.20 -20.34
N GLY A 141 -26.64 26.34 -19.83
CA GLY A 141 -26.69 25.92 -18.43
C GLY A 141 -25.68 24.83 -18.06
N ASP A 142 -25.17 24.08 -19.04
CA ASP A 142 -24.33 22.89 -18.79
C ASP A 142 -22.86 23.17 -19.10
N ASN A 143 -22.31 24.24 -18.53
CA ASN A 143 -20.90 24.63 -18.64
C ASN A 143 -20.05 24.05 -17.50
N ALA A 144 -20.24 22.76 -17.19
CA ALA A 144 -19.48 22.08 -16.15
C ALA A 144 -18.02 21.83 -16.59
N VAL A 145 -17.12 21.72 -15.60
CA VAL A 145 -15.73 21.29 -15.86
C VAL A 145 -15.74 19.80 -16.19
N VAL A 146 -15.15 19.43 -17.32
CA VAL A 146 -15.04 18.04 -17.78
C VAL A 146 -14.03 17.28 -16.94
N ASN A 147 -14.45 16.15 -16.39
CA ASN A 147 -13.55 15.18 -15.76
C ASN A 147 -13.29 14.00 -16.68
N GLU A 148 -12.18 13.33 -16.41
CA GLU A 148 -11.86 12.02 -16.95
C GLU A 148 -11.78 11.01 -15.80
N THR A 149 -12.22 9.79 -16.08
CA THR A 149 -12.22 8.69 -15.12
C THR A 149 -11.59 7.46 -15.77
N ALA A 150 -10.68 6.81 -15.06
CA ALA A 150 -10.08 5.55 -15.46
C ALA A 150 -10.17 4.52 -14.34
N ASP A 151 -10.79 3.37 -14.61
CA ASP A 151 -10.82 2.28 -13.62
C ASP A 151 -9.54 1.46 -13.72
N ILE A 152 -8.93 1.21 -12.58
CA ILE A 152 -7.68 0.45 -12.45
C ILE A 152 -7.89 -0.87 -11.71
N SER A 153 -7.17 -1.90 -12.14
CA SER A 153 -7.09 -3.20 -11.47
C SER A 153 -5.65 -3.55 -11.10
N ALA A 154 -5.37 -3.54 -9.80
CA ALA A 154 -4.04 -3.77 -9.23
C ALA A 154 -3.88 -5.18 -8.65
N LYS A 155 -2.65 -5.69 -8.75
CA LYS A 155 -2.33 -7.04 -8.25
C LYS A 155 -2.17 -7.02 -6.73
N ASN A 156 -1.40 -6.06 -6.23
CA ASN A 156 -1.13 -5.88 -4.81
C ASN A 156 -1.68 -4.53 -4.37
N LEU A 157 -2.20 -4.51 -3.14
CA LEU A 157 -2.59 -3.32 -2.41
C LEU A 157 -2.02 -3.46 -1.01
N TYR A 158 -1.24 -2.48 -0.58
CA TYR A 158 -0.70 -2.41 0.78
C TYR A 158 -0.50 -0.96 1.21
N GLU A 159 -0.33 -0.78 2.51
CA GLU A 159 -0.09 0.53 3.12
C GLU A 159 1.37 0.64 3.56
N ILE A 160 1.97 1.81 3.39
CA ILE A 160 3.28 2.16 3.91
C ILE A 160 3.10 3.27 4.94
N LEU A 161 3.67 3.08 6.13
CA LEU A 161 3.86 4.14 7.11
C LEU A 161 5.35 4.50 7.19
N PRO A 162 5.71 5.79 7.24
CA PRO A 162 7.10 6.20 7.41
C PRO A 162 7.59 5.77 8.80
N LEU A 163 8.80 5.19 8.84
CA LEU A 163 9.48 4.90 10.09
C LEU A 163 10.12 6.19 10.61
N VAL A 164 9.75 6.59 11.82
CA VAL A 164 10.41 7.70 12.53
C VAL A 164 11.34 7.10 13.56
N PHE A 165 12.64 7.25 13.34
CA PHE A 165 13.64 6.90 14.32
C PHE A 165 13.78 8.08 15.30
N ALA A 166 13.53 7.82 16.58
CA ALA A 166 13.77 8.77 17.64
C ALA A 166 14.84 8.22 18.58
N THR A 167 15.80 9.05 18.98
CA THR A 167 16.79 8.68 19.99
C THR A 167 16.12 8.52 21.35
N GLN A 168 15.96 7.27 21.80
CA GLN A 168 15.63 6.95 23.19
C GLN A 168 16.93 6.90 24.01
N ALA A 169 16.99 7.63 25.13
CA ALA A 169 18.11 7.62 26.09
C ALA A 169 19.52 7.94 25.52
N GLY A 170 19.64 9.05 24.77
CA GLY A 170 20.93 9.54 24.28
C GLY A 170 21.80 10.13 25.39
N THR A 171 22.71 9.33 25.93
CA THR A 171 23.90 9.86 26.62
C THR A 171 25.21 9.29 26.08
N ILE A 172 25.20 8.07 25.51
CA ILE A 172 26.34 7.48 24.79
C ILE A 172 25.79 6.58 23.66
N VAL A 173 26.16 6.84 22.41
CA VAL A 173 25.98 5.88 21.31
C VAL A 173 27.19 4.96 21.33
N THR A 174 27.02 3.72 21.80
CA THR A 174 28.10 2.73 21.87
C THR A 174 28.38 2.13 20.50
N ASN A 175 27.34 1.70 19.77
CA ASN A 175 27.42 1.13 18.43
C ASN A 175 26.34 1.73 17.52
N GLU A 176 26.69 2.09 16.29
CA GLU A 176 25.77 2.61 15.28
C GLU A 176 25.06 1.45 14.55
N VAL A 177 23.78 1.59 14.19
CA VAL A 177 23.07 0.62 13.34
C VAL A 177 23.32 0.96 11.88
N ILE A 178 23.87 0.00 11.12
CA ILE A 178 24.23 0.17 9.69
C ILE A 178 23.03 -0.12 8.80
N ASP A 179 22.25 -1.15 9.12
CA ASP A 179 21.15 -1.62 8.30
C ASP A 179 20.08 -2.31 9.14
N THR A 180 18.84 -2.29 8.63
CA THR A 180 17.66 -2.84 9.29
C THR A 180 16.87 -3.67 8.28
N MET A 181 16.63 -4.93 8.63
CA MET A 181 15.82 -5.85 7.83
C MET A 181 14.59 -6.32 8.61
N PHE A 182 13.45 -6.31 7.93
CA PHE A 182 12.20 -6.90 8.43
C PHE A 182 12.11 -8.32 7.86
N CYS A 183 12.24 -9.32 8.73
CA CYS A 183 12.26 -10.74 8.37
C CYS A 183 11.14 -11.46 9.10
N ASP A 184 9.90 -11.14 8.74
CA ASP A 184 8.75 -11.81 9.31
C ASP A 184 7.75 -12.18 8.23
N ALA A 185 6.92 -13.19 8.53
CA ALA A 185 5.91 -13.70 7.63
C ALA A 185 4.55 -13.63 8.33
N VAL A 186 3.54 -13.18 7.59
CA VAL A 186 2.17 -13.14 8.12
C VAL A 186 1.73 -14.57 8.44
N SER A 187 1.45 -14.82 9.72
CA SER A 187 0.96 -16.10 10.23
C SER A 187 -0.23 -15.83 11.13
N CYS A 188 -1.34 -16.53 10.87
CA CYS A 188 -2.56 -16.40 11.68
C CYS A 188 -2.66 -17.49 12.78
N GLY A 189 -1.53 -18.01 13.27
CA GLY A 189 -1.55 -18.95 14.41
C GLY A 189 -1.87 -20.41 14.06
N ASN A 190 -2.05 -20.76 12.78
CA ASN A 190 -2.46 -22.12 12.39
C ASN A 190 -1.32 -23.15 12.44
N CYS A 191 -0.05 -22.71 12.33
CA CYS A 191 1.14 -23.57 12.40
C CYS A 191 2.34 -22.90 13.12
N ASP A 192 2.43 -21.57 13.09
CA ASP A 192 3.47 -20.75 13.74
C ASP A 192 2.81 -19.71 14.66
N ASP A 193 3.60 -19.00 15.47
CA ASP A 193 3.10 -17.87 16.28
C ASP A 193 2.35 -16.86 15.40
N GLU A 194 1.28 -16.28 15.96
CA GLU A 194 0.51 -15.23 15.28
C GLU A 194 1.41 -14.01 15.06
N SER A 195 1.54 -13.58 13.81
CA SER A 195 2.37 -12.45 13.40
C SER A 195 1.70 -11.69 12.26
N ASP A 196 1.77 -10.35 12.31
CA ASP A 196 1.31 -9.45 11.25
C ASP A 196 2.34 -9.24 10.12
N GLY A 197 3.44 -10.00 10.13
CA GLY A 197 4.52 -9.91 9.14
C GLY A 197 5.48 -8.75 9.36
N CYS A 198 5.35 -8.01 10.46
CA CYS A 198 6.22 -6.89 10.82
C CYS A 198 6.78 -7.01 12.25
N GLU A 199 6.65 -8.16 12.92
CA GLU A 199 6.99 -8.30 14.34
C GLU A 199 8.48 -8.54 14.57
N LYS A 200 9.14 -9.21 13.62
CA LYS A 200 10.56 -9.56 13.69
C LYS A 200 11.42 -8.57 12.90
N ILE A 201 12.17 -7.77 13.63
CA ILE A 201 13.09 -6.76 13.07
C ILE A 201 14.52 -7.12 13.47
N PHE A 202 15.42 -7.12 12.51
CA PHE A 202 16.85 -7.37 12.71
C PHE A 202 17.65 -6.14 12.31
N ASN A 203 18.51 -5.68 13.20
CA ASN A 203 19.41 -4.56 13.01
C ASN A 203 20.85 -5.06 13.02
N LEU A 204 21.62 -4.67 12.01
CA LEU A 204 23.05 -4.90 11.97
C LEU A 204 23.77 -3.72 12.61
N THR A 205 24.60 -3.96 13.62
CA THR A 205 25.39 -2.90 14.26
C THR A 205 26.81 -2.81 13.69
N LEU A 206 27.40 -1.63 13.72
CA LEU A 206 28.82 -1.42 13.47
C LEU A 206 29.59 -2.00 14.65
N ALA A 207 30.64 -2.78 14.35
CA ALA A 207 31.53 -3.34 15.35
C ALA A 207 32.02 -2.27 16.33
N ALA A 208 31.93 -2.57 17.63
CA ALA A 208 32.31 -1.63 18.69
C ALA A 208 33.76 -1.17 18.54
N GLY A 209 33.96 0.13 18.36
CA GLY A 209 35.29 0.72 18.20
C GLY A 209 36.10 0.62 19.49
N GLY A 210 37.09 -0.27 19.52
CA GLY A 210 38.01 -0.41 20.65
C GLY A 210 39.04 -1.55 20.52
N SER A 211 38.73 -2.60 19.73
CA SER A 211 39.66 -3.68 19.41
C SER A 211 39.36 -4.21 18.00
N PRO A 212 40.37 -4.46 17.13
CA PRO A 212 40.18 -4.98 15.76
C PRO A 212 39.54 -6.38 15.66
N GLY A 213 39.16 -7.00 16.79
CA GLY A 213 38.63 -8.36 16.85
C GLY A 213 37.21 -8.49 17.39
N THR A 214 36.51 -7.40 17.72
CA THR A 214 35.11 -7.47 18.17
C THR A 214 34.19 -7.54 16.94
N PRO A 215 33.43 -8.63 16.73
CA PRO A 215 32.49 -8.70 15.61
C PRO A 215 31.32 -7.72 15.78
N ALA A 216 30.60 -7.50 14.69
CA ALA A 216 29.32 -6.79 14.71
C ALA A 216 28.24 -7.64 15.39
N ASP A 217 27.43 -7.01 16.25
CA ASP A 217 26.30 -7.68 16.90
C ASP A 217 25.03 -7.51 16.06
N ILE A 218 24.16 -8.52 16.09
CA ILE A 218 22.81 -8.46 15.54
C ILE A 218 21.87 -8.12 16.68
N VAL A 219 21.25 -6.94 16.60
CA VAL A 219 20.23 -6.50 17.55
C VAL A 219 18.86 -6.80 16.95
N PHE A 220 18.06 -7.61 17.61
CA PHE A 220 16.77 -8.03 17.07
C PHE A 220 15.64 -7.86 18.08
N THR A 221 14.42 -7.70 17.56
CA THR A 221 13.19 -7.72 18.35
C THR A 221 12.24 -8.75 17.74
N PRO A 222 11.62 -9.62 18.56
CA PRO A 222 10.56 -10.50 18.13
C PRO A 222 9.15 -9.90 18.32
N ASN A 223 9.04 -8.68 18.85
CA ASN A 223 7.79 -8.10 19.32
C ASN A 223 7.66 -6.60 18.98
N LYS A 224 7.87 -6.22 17.71
CA LYS A 224 7.67 -4.84 17.20
C LYS A 224 8.48 -3.77 17.93
N GLY A 225 9.60 -4.15 18.55
CA GLY A 225 10.48 -3.23 19.27
C GLY A 225 10.08 -2.98 20.72
N ASP A 226 9.15 -3.76 21.29
CA ASP A 226 8.82 -3.71 22.73
C ASP A 226 10.03 -4.17 23.57
N ASN A 227 10.71 -5.23 23.14
CA ASN A 227 11.96 -5.70 23.73
C ASN A 227 13.03 -5.91 22.65
N TRP A 228 14.27 -5.58 22.99
CA TRP A 228 15.43 -5.74 22.11
C TRP A 228 16.43 -6.71 22.73
N TYR A 229 16.92 -7.63 21.91
CA TYR A 229 17.92 -8.63 22.24
C TYR A 229 19.16 -8.42 21.36
N ALA A 230 20.33 -8.80 21.85
CA ALA A 230 21.59 -8.71 21.09
C ALA A 230 22.28 -10.07 21.09
N HIS A 231 22.85 -10.45 19.94
CA HIS A 231 23.63 -11.67 19.75
C HIS A 231 24.82 -11.41 18.82
#